data_AF-A0AAT9LW60-F1
#
_entry.id   AF-A0AAT9LW60-F1
#
_cell.length_a   1.000
_cell.length_b   1.000
_cell.length_c   1.000
_cell.angle_alpha   90.00
_cell.angle_beta   90.00
_cell.angle_gamma   90.00
#
_symmetry.space_group_name_H-M   'P 1'
#
loop_
_entity.id
_entity.type
_entity.pdbx_description
1 polymer ?
#
loop_
_entity_poly.entity_id
_entity_poly.type
_entity_poly.pdbx_seq_one_letter_code
_entity_poly.pdbx_strand_id
1 'polypeptide(L)'
;MGYASPPLVSSVAVAPDTTILHVVELAADGKTVGDFDLSDNGVWSSDTWSKFSDVQAVAGFGSEAQHVAMTYAQGDMQLAFSTQYGGLAHATRHYDGSWQRLGNVESVAGNVNSGQVTLAGYTF
;
A
#
# COMPACT_ATOMS: atom_id res chain seq x y z
N MET A 1 -3.80 -28.11 4.45
CA MET A 1 -4.28 -27.15 3.42
C MET A 1 -3.03 -26.56 2.79
N GLY A 2 -2.80 -26.82 1.51
CA GLY A 2 -1.55 -26.44 0.84
C GLY A 2 -1.50 -24.93 0.63
N TYR A 3 -0.44 -24.28 1.09
CA TYR A 3 -0.18 -22.89 0.76
C TYR A 3 0.13 -22.82 -0.75
N ALA A 4 -0.64 -22.02 -1.49
CA ALA A 4 -0.14 -21.53 -2.77
C ALA A 4 1.14 -20.75 -2.47
N SER A 5 2.21 -20.94 -3.25
CA SER A 5 3.43 -20.16 -3.05
C SER A 5 3.08 -18.67 -3.12
N PRO A 6 3.56 -17.84 -2.16
CA PRO A 6 3.30 -16.41 -2.20
C PRO A 6 3.80 -15.84 -3.53
N PRO A 7 3.14 -14.79 -4.06
CA PRO A 7 3.56 -14.18 -5.31
C PRO A 7 4.99 -13.64 -5.18
N LEU A 8 5.69 -13.53 -6.31
CA LEU A 8 6.96 -12.81 -6.33
C LEU A 8 6.71 -11.36 -5.91
N VAL A 9 7.50 -10.85 -4.98
CA VAL A 9 7.40 -9.47 -4.49
C VAL A 9 8.34 -8.57 -5.28
N SER A 10 7.86 -7.39 -5.66
CA SER A 10 8.61 -6.39 -6.44
C SER A 10 8.92 -5.11 -5.67
N SER A 11 8.10 -4.77 -4.67
CA SER A 11 8.31 -3.61 -3.80
C SER A 11 7.75 -3.89 -2.41
N VAL A 12 8.34 -3.28 -1.39
CA VAL A 12 7.93 -3.42 0.01
C VAL A 12 8.01 -2.06 0.70
N ALA A 13 7.05 -1.76 1.56
CA ALA A 13 7.04 -0.61 2.45
C ALA A 13 6.76 -1.06 3.88
N VAL A 14 7.36 -0.36 4.84
CA VAL A 14 7.27 -0.70 6.26
C VAL A 14 7.10 0.58 7.06
N ALA A 15 6.14 0.59 7.99
CA ALA A 15 5.95 1.68 8.93
C ALA A 15 5.36 1.14 10.24
N PRO A 16 5.87 1.55 11.41
CA PRO A 16 5.22 1.25 12.68
C PRO A 16 4.05 2.21 12.93
N ASP A 17 3.00 1.73 13.60
CA ASP A 17 2.12 2.60 14.38
C ASP A 17 2.64 2.70 15.83
N THR A 18 1.78 3.11 16.76
CA THR A 18 2.13 3.22 18.18
C THR A 18 2.40 1.89 18.89
N THR A 19 2.06 0.76 18.28
CA THR A 19 1.96 -0.55 18.92
C THR A 19 2.55 -1.70 18.10
N ILE A 20 2.47 -1.66 16.78
CA ILE A 20 2.86 -2.78 15.90
C ILE A 20 3.57 -2.26 14.65
N LEU A 21 4.30 -3.15 13.98
CA LEU A 21 4.92 -2.88 12.69
C LEU A 21 3.97 -3.31 11.57
N HIS A 22 3.69 -2.42 10.63
CA HIS A 22 2.92 -2.71 9.42
C HIS A 22 3.90 -2.91 8.26
N VAL A 23 3.66 -3.93 7.44
CA VAL A 23 4.45 -4.28 6.25
C VAL A 23 3.52 -4.46 5.07
N VAL A 24 3.77 -3.70 4.02
CA VAL A 24 3.00 -3.77 2.78
C VAL A 24 3.90 -4.26 1.67
N GLU A 25 3.50 -5.35 1.02
CA GLU A 25 4.23 -5.95 -0.10
C GLU A 25 3.43 -5.78 -1.39
N LEU A 26 4.09 -5.29 -2.43
CA LEU A 26 3.54 -5.23 -3.78
C LEU A 26 4.09 -6.41 -4.59
N ALA A 27 3.18 -7.28 -5.03
CA ALA A 27 3.52 -8.38 -5.92
C ALA A 27 4.02 -7.86 -7.28
N ALA A 28 4.82 -8.68 -7.97
CA ALA A 28 5.41 -8.37 -9.26
C ALA A 28 4.39 -8.29 -10.40
N ASP A 29 3.15 -8.70 -10.17
CA ASP A 29 2.03 -8.47 -11.09
C ASP A 29 1.50 -7.03 -11.05
N GLY A 30 1.99 -6.20 -10.11
CA GLY A 30 1.57 -4.82 -9.88
C GLY A 30 0.07 -4.68 -9.54
N LYS A 31 -0.58 -5.79 -9.19
CA LYS A 31 -2.03 -5.98 -9.01
C LYS A 31 -2.40 -6.70 -7.73
N THR A 32 -1.42 -7.19 -6.97
CA THR A 32 -1.67 -7.88 -5.71
C THR A 32 -0.85 -7.21 -4.60
N VAL A 33 -1.50 -6.91 -3.48
CA VAL A 33 -0.88 -6.28 -2.32
C VAL A 33 -1.10 -7.14 -1.07
N GLY A 34 -0.01 -7.42 -0.36
CA GLY A 34 -0.03 -8.03 0.95
C GLY A 34 0.05 -6.96 2.04
N ASP A 35 -0.67 -7.16 3.14
CA ASP A 35 -0.76 -6.24 4.27
C ASP A 35 -0.57 -7.02 5.57
N PHE A 36 0.64 -6.99 6.12
CA PHE A 36 1.07 -7.83 7.21
C PHE A 36 1.41 -7.02 8.45
N ASP A 37 0.92 -7.50 9.58
CA ASP A 37 1.15 -6.88 10.88
C ASP A 37 2.10 -7.76 11.71
N LEU A 38 3.17 -7.18 12.24
CA LEU A 38 4.00 -7.80 13.27
C LEU A 38 3.68 -7.14 14.60
N SER A 39 2.99 -7.90 15.45
CA SER A 39 2.63 -7.48 16.81
C SER A 39 3.85 -7.29 17.71
N ASP A 40 3.66 -6.57 18.82
CA ASP A 40 4.68 -6.28 19.84
C ASP A 40 5.32 -7.54 20.45
N ASN A 41 4.58 -8.64 20.49
CA ASN A 41 5.04 -9.94 20.96
C ASN A 41 5.76 -10.78 19.89
N GLY A 42 5.97 -10.23 18.70
CA GLY A 42 6.70 -10.87 17.61
C GLY A 42 5.87 -11.85 16.76
N VAL A 43 4.54 -11.85 16.89
CA VAL A 43 3.65 -12.67 16.06
C VAL A 43 3.23 -11.90 14.81
N TRP A 44 3.45 -12.51 13.65
CA TRP A 44 2.96 -12.03 12.36
C TRP A 44 1.48 -12.37 12.16
N SER A 45 0.74 -11.47 11.52
CA SER A 45 -0.58 -11.77 10.97
C SER A 45 -0.51 -12.92 9.97
N SER A 46 -1.60 -13.68 9.85
CA SER A 46 -1.72 -14.69 8.80
C SER A 46 -1.75 -14.07 7.40
N ASP A 47 -1.70 -14.90 6.37
CA ASP A 47 -1.66 -14.48 4.96
C ASP A 47 -2.89 -13.64 4.55
N THR A 48 -2.68 -12.36 4.25
CA THR A 48 -3.72 -11.33 4.04
C THR A 48 -3.70 -10.73 2.63
N TRP A 49 -3.02 -11.39 1.67
CA TRP A 49 -2.96 -10.92 0.28
C TRP A 49 -4.33 -10.58 -0.27
N SER A 50 -4.43 -9.37 -0.81
CA SER A 50 -5.63 -8.82 -1.41
C SER A 50 -5.34 -8.36 -2.84
N LYS A 51 -6.35 -8.46 -3.72
CA LYS A 51 -6.22 -7.97 -5.10
C LYS A 51 -6.26 -6.44 -5.11
N PHE A 52 -5.16 -5.82 -5.54
CA PHE A 52 -5.09 -4.42 -5.96
C PHE A 52 -5.80 -4.17 -7.31
N SER A 53 -6.20 -5.21 -8.06
CA SER A 53 -6.94 -5.03 -9.31
C SER A 53 -8.37 -4.49 -9.14
N ASP A 54 -9.03 -4.80 -8.01
CA ASP A 54 -10.33 -4.18 -7.68
C ASP A 54 -10.16 -2.68 -7.41
N VAL A 55 -8.96 -2.31 -6.95
CA VAL A 55 -8.50 -0.95 -6.70
C VAL A 55 -8.13 -0.21 -8.01
N GLN A 56 -7.53 -0.91 -8.98
CA GLN A 56 -7.13 -0.36 -10.28
C GLN A 56 -8.33 0.15 -11.10
N ALA A 57 -9.42 -0.64 -11.13
CA ALA A 57 -10.67 -0.27 -11.81
C ALA A 57 -11.41 0.89 -11.11
N VAL A 58 -11.30 0.96 -9.80
CA VAL A 58 -12.04 1.91 -8.94
C VAL A 58 -11.38 3.29 -8.90
N ALA A 59 -10.06 3.38 -9.06
CA ALA A 59 -9.33 4.65 -9.02
C ALA A 59 -8.98 5.24 -10.42
N GLY A 60 -9.31 4.51 -11.49
CA GLY A 60 -9.07 4.98 -12.87
C GLY A 60 -7.61 4.95 -13.30
N PHE A 61 -6.75 4.19 -12.60
CA PHE A 61 -5.36 4.01 -12.99
C PHE A 61 -5.29 3.04 -14.17
N GLY A 62 -4.94 3.53 -15.35
CA GLY A 62 -4.80 2.71 -16.56
C GLY A 62 -3.59 1.77 -16.58
N SER A 63 -2.85 1.63 -15.47
CA SER A 63 -1.59 0.90 -15.42
C SER A 63 -1.30 0.29 -14.05
N GLU A 64 -0.39 -0.68 -14.03
CA GLU A 64 -0.01 -1.46 -12.83
C GLU A 64 0.87 -0.63 -11.88
N ALA A 65 0.77 -0.91 -10.56
CA ALA A 65 1.65 -0.30 -9.57
C ALA A 65 3.09 -0.84 -9.73
N GLN A 66 4.08 -0.02 -9.38
CA GLN A 66 5.50 -0.36 -9.47
C GLN A 66 6.23 -0.21 -8.14
N HIS A 67 5.84 0.80 -7.36
CA HIS A 67 6.47 1.10 -6.07
C HIS A 67 5.38 1.41 -5.05
N VAL A 68 5.63 1.02 -3.81
CA VAL A 68 4.79 1.37 -2.65
C VAL A 68 5.62 2.10 -1.61
N ALA A 69 5.02 3.11 -0.98
CA ALA A 69 5.54 3.75 0.22
C ALA A 69 4.42 3.81 1.28
N MET A 70 4.81 3.77 2.55
CA MET A 70 3.88 3.80 3.68
C MET A 70 4.45 4.66 4.81
N THR A 71 3.56 5.35 5.51
CA THR A 71 3.90 6.05 6.76
C THR A 71 2.69 6.11 7.69
N TYR A 72 2.93 6.29 8.99
CA TYR A 72 1.88 6.54 9.96
C TYR A 72 1.62 8.05 10.09
N ALA A 73 0.37 8.47 9.97
CA ALA A 73 -0.02 9.87 10.18
C ALA A 73 -1.45 10.00 10.72
N GLN A 74 -1.61 10.81 11.77
CA GLN A 74 -2.90 11.09 12.43
C GLN A 74 -3.72 9.87 12.85
N GLY A 75 -3.09 8.81 13.35
CA GLY A 75 -3.85 7.62 13.79
C GLY A 75 -3.95 6.52 12.74
N ASP A 76 -3.70 6.84 11.46
CA ASP A 76 -3.91 5.93 10.33
C ASP A 76 -2.62 5.72 9.52
N MET A 77 -2.57 4.61 8.77
CA MET A 77 -1.51 4.41 7.77
C MET A 77 -1.87 5.13 6.48
N GLN A 78 -0.91 5.88 5.95
CA GLN A 78 -0.96 6.55 4.66
C GLN A 78 -0.07 5.80 3.69
N LEU A 79 -0.60 5.50 2.50
CA LEU A 79 0.09 4.74 1.47
C LEU A 79 0.07 5.49 0.15
N ALA A 80 1.18 5.40 -0.56
CA ALA A 80 1.30 5.91 -1.92
C ALA A 80 1.82 4.82 -2.86
N PHE A 81 1.24 4.77 -4.06
CA PHE A 81 1.65 3.86 -5.12
C PHE A 81 1.94 4.66 -6.38
N SER A 82 3.13 4.48 -6.93
CA SER A 82 3.45 4.98 -8.28
C SER A 82 3.17 3.88 -9.30
N THR A 83 2.74 4.28 -10.50
CA THR A 83 2.37 3.33 -11.55
C THR A 83 3.34 3.34 -12.73
N GLN A 84 3.27 2.30 -13.57
CA GLN A 84 4.15 2.10 -14.72
C GLN A 84 4.24 3.30 -15.67
N TYR A 85 3.15 4.06 -15.83
CA TYR A 85 3.11 5.23 -16.72
C TYR A 85 3.12 6.57 -15.97
N GLY A 86 3.66 6.60 -14.76
CA GLY A 86 3.86 7.83 -14.00
C GLY A 86 2.65 8.32 -13.21
N GLY A 87 1.60 7.52 -13.06
CA GLY A 87 0.47 7.86 -12.21
C GLY A 87 0.84 7.78 -10.73
N LEU A 88 0.10 8.52 -9.90
CA LEU A 88 0.24 8.50 -8.44
C LEU A 88 -1.10 8.26 -7.75
N ALA A 89 -1.10 7.24 -6.91
CA ALA A 89 -2.24 6.83 -6.11
C ALA A 89 -1.99 7.02 -4.62
N HIS A 90 -3.04 7.33 -3.87
CA HIS A 90 -2.99 7.41 -2.42
C HIS A 90 -4.15 6.65 -1.77
N ALA A 91 -3.87 5.93 -0.68
CA ALA A 91 -4.85 5.28 0.16
C ALA A 91 -4.58 5.56 1.65
N THR A 92 -5.64 5.50 2.44
CA THR A 92 -5.53 5.46 3.90
C THR A 92 -6.00 4.10 4.36
N ARG A 93 -5.23 3.44 5.23
CA ARG A 93 -5.70 2.29 6.00
C ARG A 93 -5.95 2.78 7.41
N HIS A 94 -7.21 2.73 7.80
CA HIS A 94 -7.65 3.18 9.11
C HIS A 94 -7.13 2.24 10.21
N TYR A 95 -7.03 2.78 11.42
CA TYR A 95 -6.62 2.01 12.60
C TYR A 95 -7.47 0.75 12.83
N ASP A 96 -8.75 0.77 12.46
CA ASP A 96 -9.65 -0.39 12.56
C ASP A 96 -9.41 -1.47 11.49
N GLY A 97 -8.39 -1.29 10.65
CA GLY A 97 -8.01 -2.19 9.55
C GLY A 97 -8.82 -1.97 8.27
N SER A 98 -9.80 -1.07 8.27
CA SER A 98 -10.56 -0.74 7.08
C SER A 98 -9.75 0.15 6.13
N TRP A 99 -9.97 -0.03 4.83
CA TRP A 99 -9.28 0.77 3.81
C TRP A 99 -10.20 1.86 3.28
N GLN A 100 -9.69 3.08 3.20
CA GLN A 100 -10.26 4.10 2.33
C GLN A 100 -10.07 3.68 0.88
N ARG A 101 -11.05 3.98 0.04
CA ARG A 101 -10.95 3.82 -1.41
C ARG A 101 -9.72 4.57 -1.94
N LEU A 102 -8.95 3.92 -2.82
CA LEU A 102 -7.80 4.52 -3.48
C LEU A 102 -8.20 5.74 -4.31
N GLY A 103 -7.45 6.83 -4.12
CA GLY A 103 -7.63 8.11 -4.79
C GLY A 103 -6.53 8.39 -5.81
N ASN A 104 -6.91 8.95 -6.95
CA ASN A 104 -5.97 9.50 -7.93
C ASN A 104 -5.48 10.89 -7.47
N VAL A 105 -4.21 10.98 -7.09
CA VAL A 105 -3.58 12.23 -6.64
C VAL A 105 -3.53 13.25 -7.77
N GLU A 106 -3.42 12.80 -9.02
CA GLU A 106 -3.34 13.69 -10.19
C GLU A 106 -4.64 14.46 -10.45
N SER A 107 -5.77 13.98 -9.91
CA SER A 107 -7.04 14.71 -9.97
C SER A 107 -7.01 16.04 -9.22
N VAL A 108 -6.07 16.18 -8.27
CA VAL A 108 -5.89 17.39 -7.45
C VAL A 108 -4.58 18.09 -7.78
N ALA A 109 -3.50 17.33 -7.96
CA ALA A 109 -2.15 17.86 -8.17
C ALA A 109 -1.80 18.17 -9.64
N GLY A 110 -2.59 17.67 -10.60
CA GLY A 110 -2.20 17.63 -12.01
C GLY A 110 -1.28 16.43 -12.32
N ASN A 111 -0.82 16.33 -13.58
CA ASN A 111 0.10 15.25 -13.98
C ASN A 111 1.44 15.40 -13.27
N VAL A 112 1.84 14.36 -12.52
CA VAL A 112 3.08 14.37 -11.73
C VAL A 112 4.19 13.51 -12.32
N ASN A 113 3.88 12.62 -13.28
CA ASN A 113 4.82 11.69 -13.91
C ASN A 113 5.76 11.00 -12.89
N SER A 114 5.16 10.30 -11.92
CA SER A 114 5.83 9.73 -10.75
C SER A 114 6.77 8.58 -11.08
N GLY A 115 7.93 8.57 -10.42
CA GLY A 115 8.83 7.41 -10.30
C GLY A 115 8.70 6.76 -8.92
N GLN A 116 9.83 6.41 -8.29
CA GLN A 116 9.83 5.98 -6.89
C GLN A 116 9.27 7.07 -5.97
N VAL A 117 8.51 6.66 -4.96
CA VAL A 117 7.80 7.54 -4.02
C VAL A 117 8.26 7.29 -2.59
N THR A 118 8.18 8.33 -1.77
CA THR A 118 8.38 8.26 -0.32
C THR A 118 7.31 9.10 0.39
N LEU A 119 7.00 8.75 1.63
CA LEU A 119 6.02 9.45 2.47
C LEU A 119 6.66 9.86 3.79
N ALA A 120 6.32 11.06 4.27
CA ALA A 120 6.70 11.54 5.59
C ALA A 120 5.46 11.56 6.49
N GLY A 121 5.56 10.87 7.62
CA GLY A 121 4.50 10.78 8.62
C GLY A 121 4.57 11.91 9.66
N TYR A 122 3.53 12.00 10.48
CA TYR A 122 3.47 12.96 11.58
C TYR A 122 2.46 12.54 12.65
N THR A 123 2.75 12.92 13.90
CA THR A 123 1.93 12.69 15.09
C THR A 123 1.96 13.98 15.91
N PHE A 124 0.93 14.82 15.83
CA PHE A 124 0.82 16.03 16.66
C PHE A 124 -0.27 15.88 17.71
#